data_AF-A0A938SLV6-F1
#
_entry.id   AF-A0A938SLV6-F1
#
_cell.length_a   1.000
_cell.length_b   1.000
_cell.length_c   1.000
_cell.angle_alpha   90.00
_cell.angle_beta   90.00
_cell.angle_gamma   90.00
#
_symmetry.space_group_name_H-M   'P 1'
#
loop_
_entity.id
_entity.type
_entity.pdbx_description
1 polymer ?
#
loop_
_entity_poly.entity_id
_entity_poly.type
_entity_poly.pdbx_seq_one_letter_code
_entity_poly.pdbx_strand_id
1 'polypeptide(L)'
;MNAKILLLFLAALGSSHSAPAIERWGVFELTLPGAPSGSPYLDVQWSATFSQGDQRITVPGFWDGGDSYKVRFSPPATGEWRYETQSNRPELNGKSGSFTAAPPSGDNHGPVQVFQTFYLRYADGTPYHQFGTTCYAWVHQPRELQEQTLKTLAASPFNKIRFCVFPKSYEYNKNEPELFAFQKGADGRFDFSRPDPAFWRHFEQRILDLQKLGIEADVILWHPYDRWGFA
;
A
#
# COMPACT_ATOMS: atom_id res chain seq x y z
N MET A 1 52.31 -41.99 -11.56
CA MET A 1 50.88 -41.97 -11.21
C MET A 1 50.60 -40.62 -10.56
N ASN A 2 50.38 -39.57 -11.36
CA ASN A 2 50.26 -38.18 -10.89
C ASN A 2 48.89 -37.63 -11.29
N ALA A 3 47.99 -37.47 -10.33
CA ALA A 3 46.70 -36.84 -10.54
C ALA A 3 46.84 -35.31 -10.50
N LYS A 4 46.53 -34.64 -11.61
CA LYS A 4 46.32 -33.18 -11.64
C LYS A 4 44.84 -32.91 -11.42
N ILE A 5 44.50 -32.30 -10.29
CA ILE A 5 43.16 -31.80 -10.00
C ILE A 5 43.01 -30.45 -10.70
N LEU A 6 42.05 -30.35 -11.61
CA LEU A 6 41.65 -29.11 -12.28
C LEU A 6 40.46 -28.53 -11.51
N LEU A 7 40.67 -27.44 -10.77
CA LEU A 7 39.57 -26.66 -10.20
C LEU A 7 38.98 -25.76 -11.31
N LEU A 8 37.74 -26.04 -11.71
CA LEU A 8 36.90 -25.08 -12.43
C LEU A 8 36.26 -24.12 -11.43
N PHE A 9 36.61 -22.83 -11.52
CA PHE A 9 35.84 -21.76 -10.90
C PHE A 9 34.66 -21.41 -11.82
N LEU A 10 33.44 -21.82 -11.44
CA LEU A 10 32.22 -21.25 -12.00
C LEU A 10 31.99 -19.87 -11.34
N ALA A 11 32.23 -18.79 -12.08
CA ALA A 11 31.76 -17.48 -11.71
C ALA A 11 30.24 -17.41 -12.00
N ALA A 12 29.43 -17.42 -10.94
CA ALA A 12 28.01 -17.14 -11.07
C ALA A 12 27.83 -15.65 -11.35
N LEU A 13 27.48 -15.31 -12.60
CA LEU A 13 26.97 -13.99 -12.96
C LEU A 13 25.60 -13.82 -12.31
N GLY A 14 25.56 -13.12 -11.18
CA GLY A 14 24.32 -12.67 -10.58
C GLY A 14 23.68 -11.63 -11.50
N SER A 15 22.52 -11.97 -12.07
CA SER A 15 21.67 -11.01 -12.78
C SER A 15 21.23 -9.93 -11.80
N SER A 16 21.84 -8.75 -11.86
CA SER A 16 21.35 -7.55 -11.19
C SER A 16 20.04 -7.13 -11.85
N HIS A 17 18.92 -7.66 -11.36
CA HIS A 17 17.63 -7.03 -11.61
C HIS A 17 17.66 -5.70 -10.86
N SER A 18 17.92 -4.61 -11.58
CA SER A 18 17.66 -3.26 -11.11
C SER A 18 16.22 -3.22 -10.62
N ALA A 19 15.99 -2.90 -9.34
CA ALA A 19 14.66 -2.57 -8.88
C ALA A 19 14.10 -1.44 -9.81
N PRO A 20 12.81 -1.47 -10.16
CA PRO A 20 12.23 -0.39 -10.94
C PRO A 20 12.46 0.94 -10.22
N ALA A 21 12.76 1.99 -11.00
CA ALA A 21 13.02 3.31 -10.44
C ALA A 21 11.77 3.81 -9.69
N ILE A 22 11.97 4.43 -8.53
CA ILE A 22 10.89 5.11 -7.82
C ILE A 22 10.56 6.37 -8.61
N GLU A 23 9.38 6.45 -9.18
CA GLU A 23 8.95 7.65 -9.91
C GLU A 23 8.40 8.71 -8.95
N ARG A 24 8.39 9.97 -9.39
CA ARG A 24 7.49 10.99 -8.85
C ARG A 24 6.07 10.42 -8.84
N TRP A 25 5.36 10.58 -7.71
CA TRP A 25 4.05 9.99 -7.44
C TRP A 25 4.01 8.45 -7.32
N GLY A 26 5.15 7.76 -7.48
CA GLY A 26 5.30 6.35 -7.14
C GLY A 26 5.35 6.12 -5.62
N VAL A 27 5.81 4.96 -5.19
CA VAL A 27 5.95 4.61 -3.76
C VAL A 27 7.39 4.22 -3.45
N PHE A 28 8.04 4.98 -2.57
CA PHE A 28 9.19 4.52 -1.82
C PHE A 28 8.71 3.81 -0.56
N GLU A 29 9.19 2.60 -0.29
CA GLU A 29 8.93 1.86 0.95
C GLU A 29 10.26 1.57 1.66
N LEU A 30 10.38 2.05 2.89
CA LEU A 30 11.41 1.61 3.82
C LEU A 30 10.81 0.59 4.77
N THR A 31 11.44 -0.59 4.84
CA THR A 31 11.13 -1.63 5.82
C THR A 31 12.31 -1.79 6.77
N LEU A 32 12.05 -1.75 8.07
CA LEU A 32 13.04 -2.02 9.12
C LEU A 32 12.53 -3.10 10.09
N PRO A 33 13.41 -3.98 10.58
CA PRO A 33 13.07 -4.85 11.69
C PRO A 33 13.02 -4.07 13.00
N GLY A 34 12.03 -4.36 13.84
CA GLY A 34 11.86 -3.80 15.19
C GLY A 34 11.35 -4.86 16.15
N ALA A 35 11.89 -4.89 17.37
CA ALA A 35 11.53 -5.93 18.33
C ALA A 35 10.07 -5.74 18.80
N PRO A 36 9.19 -6.77 18.70
CA PRO A 36 7.85 -6.67 19.24
C PRO A 36 7.92 -6.78 20.77
N SER A 37 7.89 -5.64 21.44
CA SER A 37 7.76 -5.57 22.90
C SER A 37 6.55 -4.69 23.23
N GLY A 38 5.59 -5.23 23.97
CA GLY A 38 4.27 -4.61 24.11
C GLY A 38 3.42 -4.82 22.85
N SER A 39 2.44 -3.93 22.63
CA SER A 39 1.68 -3.89 21.38
C SER A 39 2.53 -3.20 20.30
N PRO A 40 2.93 -3.91 19.23
CA PRO A 40 3.72 -3.30 18.16
C PRO A 40 2.94 -2.23 17.37
N TYR A 41 1.60 -2.27 17.44
CA TYR A 41 0.73 -1.30 16.80
C TYR A 41 0.46 -0.07 17.67
N LEU A 42 0.25 -0.23 18.98
CA LEU A 42 -0.11 0.89 19.87
C LEU A 42 1.09 1.55 20.55
N ASP A 43 2.13 0.78 20.89
CA ASP A 43 3.20 1.25 21.78
C ASP A 43 4.40 1.82 21.02
N VAL A 44 4.50 1.56 19.72
CA VAL A 44 5.64 1.98 18.90
C VAL A 44 5.30 3.25 18.13
N GLN A 45 5.97 4.34 18.48
CA GLN A 45 5.94 5.56 17.68
C GLN A 45 6.92 5.37 16.53
N TRP A 46 6.45 5.52 15.29
CA TRP A 46 7.25 5.23 14.11
C TRP A 46 6.91 6.20 12.99
N SER A 47 7.90 6.93 12.49
CA SER A 47 7.76 7.86 11.37
C SER A 47 9.09 8.09 10.65
N ALA A 48 9.04 8.71 9.48
CA ALA A 48 10.23 9.21 8.81
C ALA A 48 9.98 10.60 8.22
N THR A 49 10.99 11.46 8.31
CA THR A 49 11.00 12.78 7.66
C THR A 49 11.78 12.69 6.36
N PHE A 50 11.09 12.92 5.25
CA PHE A 50 11.64 12.98 3.91
C PHE A 50 11.97 14.43 3.54
N SER A 51 13.09 14.62 2.87
CA SER A 51 13.69 15.93 2.64
C SER A 51 14.27 16.07 1.23
N GLN A 52 14.01 17.22 0.61
CA GLN A 52 14.62 17.64 -0.65
C GLN A 52 14.68 19.17 -0.66
N GLY A 53 15.88 19.76 -0.79
CA GLY A 53 16.05 21.21 -0.64
C GLY A 53 15.53 21.71 0.71
N ASP A 54 14.60 22.68 0.69
CA ASP A 54 13.92 23.20 1.88
C ASP A 54 12.66 22.41 2.26
N GLN A 55 12.19 21.51 1.38
CA GLN A 55 10.98 20.74 1.63
C GLN A 55 11.24 19.65 2.68
N ARG A 56 10.35 19.54 3.66
CA ARG A 56 10.34 18.50 4.69
C ARG A 56 8.93 17.92 4.82
N ILE A 57 8.79 16.60 4.70
CA ILE A 57 7.53 15.89 4.85
C ILE A 57 7.73 14.75 5.84
N THR A 58 7.07 14.82 7.00
CA THR A 58 7.05 13.73 7.97
C THR A 58 5.85 12.84 7.72
N VAL A 59 6.09 11.54 7.56
CA VAL A 59 5.05 10.55 7.27
C VAL A 59 5.04 9.50 8.39
N PRO A 60 3.86 9.16 8.96
CA PRO A 60 3.76 8.06 9.91
C PRO A 60 4.13 6.75 9.24
N GLY A 61 4.85 5.91 9.96
CA GLY A 61 5.00 4.51 9.60
C GLY A 61 3.95 3.64 10.30
N PHE A 62 3.97 2.35 10.00
CA PHE A 62 3.06 1.36 10.56
C PHE A 62 3.77 0.03 10.79
N TRP A 63 3.22 -0.79 11.68
CA TRP A 63 3.63 -2.18 11.85
C TRP A 63 2.91 -3.06 10.82
N ASP A 64 3.66 -3.91 10.12
CA ASP A 64 3.16 -4.78 9.05
C ASP A 64 3.17 -6.27 9.46
N GLY A 65 3.21 -6.60 10.75
CA GLY A 65 3.27 -7.98 11.20
C GLY A 65 4.67 -8.46 11.56
N GLY A 66 4.74 -9.44 12.46
CA GLY A 66 6.02 -9.97 12.95
C GLY A 66 6.87 -8.87 13.59
N ASP A 67 8.11 -8.74 13.13
CA ASP A 67 9.06 -7.70 13.49
C ASP A 67 9.14 -6.57 12.44
N SER A 68 8.23 -6.51 11.47
CA SER A 68 8.32 -5.59 10.33
C SER A 68 7.65 -4.24 10.61
N TYR A 69 8.40 -3.15 10.47
CA TYR A 69 7.90 -1.78 10.50
C TYR A 69 8.18 -1.10 9.16
N LYS A 70 7.18 -0.42 8.64
CA LYS A 70 7.22 0.18 7.30
C LYS A 70 6.89 1.65 7.33
N VAL A 71 7.49 2.43 6.44
CA VAL A 71 7.05 3.78 6.11
C VAL A 71 7.01 3.89 4.59
N ARG A 72 5.92 4.44 4.06
CA ARG A 72 5.71 4.62 2.63
C ARG A 72 5.63 6.10 2.30
N PHE A 73 6.33 6.52 1.27
CA PHE A 73 6.36 7.92 0.84
C PHE A 73 6.20 8.00 -0.67
N SER A 74 5.27 8.86 -1.11
CA SER A 74 5.09 9.17 -2.52
C SER A 74 5.78 10.51 -2.82
N PRO A 75 6.92 10.52 -3.54
CA PRO A 75 7.69 11.73 -3.74
C PRO A 75 6.91 12.71 -4.65
N PRO A 76 6.66 13.96 -4.21
CA PRO A 76 5.92 14.94 -5.00
C PRO A 76 6.75 15.60 -6.11
N ALA A 77 8.08 15.44 -6.07
CA ALA A 77 9.02 16.01 -7.03
C ALA A 77 10.11 15.00 -7.41
N THR A 78 10.67 15.17 -8.61
CA THR A 78 11.81 14.38 -9.11
C THR A 78 13.11 14.78 -8.41
N GLY A 79 14.13 13.94 -8.48
CA GLY A 79 15.47 14.20 -7.93
C GLY A 79 15.75 13.43 -6.64
N GLU A 80 16.89 13.72 -6.02
CA GLU A 80 17.31 13.04 -4.78
C GLU A 80 16.42 13.48 -3.61
N TRP A 81 15.95 12.49 -2.84
CA TRP A 81 15.27 12.64 -1.56
C TRP A 81 16.10 11.94 -0.48
N ARG A 82 16.20 12.56 0.69
CA ARG A 82 16.84 11.99 1.88
C ARG A 82 15.79 11.73 2.94
N TYR A 83 15.95 10.69 3.74
CA TYR A 83 15.08 10.43 4.88
C TYR A 83 15.86 10.29 6.18
N GLU A 84 15.21 10.62 7.28
CA GLU A 84 15.64 10.29 8.65
C GLU A 84 14.44 9.77 9.43
N THR A 85 14.61 8.66 10.14
CA THR A 85 13.54 7.99 10.87
C THR A 85 13.49 8.45 12.33
N GLN A 86 12.29 8.47 12.91
CA GLN A 86 12.07 8.81 14.31
C GLN A 86 11.22 7.73 14.99
N SER A 87 11.68 7.26 16.15
CA SER A 87 10.97 6.26 16.96
C SER A 87 11.33 6.31 18.43
N ASN A 88 10.43 5.82 19.28
CA ASN A 88 10.75 5.47 20.67
C ASN A 88 11.53 4.15 20.81
N ARG A 89 11.82 3.45 19.70
CA ARG A 89 12.62 2.21 19.64
C ARG A 89 14.01 2.50 19.06
N PRO A 90 15.12 2.21 19.76
CA PRO A 90 16.48 2.51 19.29
C PRO A 90 16.84 1.89 17.94
N GLU A 91 16.32 0.69 17.66
CA GLU A 91 16.57 -0.03 16.41
C GLU A 91 15.87 0.59 15.19
N LEU A 92 14.79 1.36 15.42
CA LEU A 92 14.06 2.10 14.39
C LEU A 92 14.47 3.57 14.31
N ASN A 93 14.96 4.17 15.40
CA ASN A 93 15.24 5.61 15.49
C ASN A 93 16.57 6.02 14.82
N GLY A 94 16.59 7.20 14.18
CA GLY A 94 17.81 7.83 13.65
C GLY A 94 18.43 7.08 12.47
N LYS A 95 17.67 6.25 11.76
CA LYS A 95 18.12 5.64 10.50
C LYS A 95 17.96 6.65 9.38
N SER A 96 18.96 6.74 8.52
CA SER A 96 18.94 7.66 7.39
C SER A 96 19.34 6.98 6.10
N GLY A 97 18.96 7.60 4.99
CA GLY A 97 19.24 7.13 3.66
C GLY A 97 18.72 8.10 2.61
N SER A 98 18.77 7.66 1.35
CA SER A 98 18.38 8.47 0.22
C SER A 98 17.91 7.60 -0.93
N PHE A 99 17.05 8.16 -1.77
CA PHE A 99 16.65 7.57 -3.04
C PHE A 99 16.46 8.68 -4.08
N THR A 100 16.45 8.33 -5.36
CA THR A 100 16.19 9.29 -6.44
C THR A 100 14.81 9.02 -7.02
N ALA A 101 13.95 10.06 -7.02
CA ALA A 101 12.66 10.04 -7.69
C ALA A 101 12.86 10.36 -9.18
N ALA A 102 12.59 9.39 -10.06
CA ALA A 102 12.63 9.58 -11.51
C ALA A 102 11.39 10.37 -12.00
N PRO A 103 11.44 10.99 -13.19
CA PRO A 103 10.24 11.47 -13.86
C PRO A 103 9.20 10.35 -14.01
N PRO A 104 7.89 10.67 -13.95
CA PRO A 104 6.86 9.68 -14.19
C PRO A 104 6.96 9.10 -15.61
N SER A 105 6.63 7.82 -15.77
CA SER A 105 6.58 7.15 -17.07
C SER A 105 5.21 6.50 -17.33
N GLY A 106 4.93 6.19 -18.59
CA GLY A 106 3.64 5.64 -19.00
C GLY A 106 2.46 6.51 -18.59
N ASP A 107 1.46 5.90 -17.97
CA ASP A 107 0.21 6.55 -17.55
C ASP A 107 0.26 7.07 -16.09
N ASN A 108 1.44 7.31 -15.53
CA ASN A 108 1.59 7.91 -14.21
C ASN A 108 1.35 9.43 -14.25
N HIS A 109 0.09 9.83 -14.16
CA HIS A 109 -0.34 11.24 -14.16
C HIS A 109 -0.30 11.91 -12.76
N GLY A 110 -0.02 11.12 -11.72
CA GLY A 110 -0.05 11.57 -10.32
C GLY A 110 -1.45 11.60 -9.71
N PRO A 111 -1.63 12.18 -8.51
CA PRO A 111 -2.93 12.20 -7.84
C PRO A 111 -3.94 13.10 -8.56
N VAL A 112 -5.23 12.72 -8.52
CA VAL A 112 -6.35 13.58 -8.92
C VAL A 112 -6.52 14.73 -7.93
N GLN A 113 -6.75 15.93 -8.44
CA GLN A 113 -6.89 17.18 -7.68
C GLN A 113 -8.05 18.02 -8.21
N VAL A 114 -8.61 18.85 -7.33
CA VAL A 114 -9.56 19.90 -7.74
C VAL A 114 -8.83 20.91 -8.62
N PHE A 115 -9.42 21.23 -9.76
CA PHE A 115 -8.97 22.25 -10.68
C PHE A 115 -10.02 23.35 -10.81
N GLN A 116 -9.58 24.59 -10.55
CA GLN A 116 -10.48 25.73 -10.39
C GLN A 116 -11.54 25.44 -9.32
N THR A 117 -12.82 25.48 -9.66
CA THR A 117 -13.92 25.31 -8.71
C THR A 117 -14.67 23.99 -8.88
N PHE A 118 -14.81 23.50 -10.12
CA PHE A 118 -15.74 22.40 -10.45
C PHE A 118 -15.12 21.24 -11.24
N TYR A 119 -13.84 21.35 -11.62
CA TYR A 119 -13.20 20.34 -12.46
C TYR A 119 -12.20 19.51 -11.67
N LEU A 120 -11.86 18.34 -12.20
CA LEU A 120 -10.79 17.50 -11.69
C LEU A 120 -9.72 17.36 -12.76
N ARG A 121 -8.47 17.27 -12.32
CA ARG A 121 -7.32 16.94 -13.18
C ARG A 121 -6.31 16.14 -12.38
N TYR A 122 -5.48 15.38 -13.08
CA TYR A 122 -4.28 14.79 -12.51
C TYR A 122 -3.20 15.85 -12.23
N ALA A 123 -2.25 15.52 -11.35
CA ALA A 123 -1.20 16.43 -10.92
C ALA A 123 -0.26 16.89 -12.05
N ASP A 124 -0.15 16.13 -13.14
CA ASP A 124 0.57 16.53 -14.35
C ASP A 124 -0.19 17.54 -15.24
N GLY A 125 -1.46 17.81 -14.92
CA GLY A 125 -2.34 18.71 -15.67
C GLY A 125 -3.36 18.01 -16.56
N THR A 126 -3.27 16.68 -16.75
CA THR A 126 -4.19 15.89 -17.57
C THR A 126 -5.62 15.97 -17.02
N PRO A 127 -6.64 16.32 -17.84
CA PRO A 127 -8.03 16.37 -17.36
C PRO A 127 -8.52 15.01 -16.84
N TYR A 128 -9.25 15.02 -15.71
CA TYR A 128 -9.88 13.82 -15.17
C TYR A 128 -11.39 13.98 -15.19
N HIS A 129 -12.06 13.25 -16.08
CA HIS A 129 -13.51 13.15 -16.10
C HIS A 129 -13.93 11.87 -15.40
N GLN A 130 -14.63 12.01 -14.28
CA GLN A 130 -14.99 10.87 -13.44
C GLN A 130 -16.17 10.08 -14.04
N PHE A 131 -15.91 8.84 -14.44
CA PHE A 131 -16.91 7.85 -14.83
C PHE A 131 -16.85 6.68 -13.85
N GLY A 132 -17.66 6.79 -12.79
CA GLY A 132 -17.60 5.86 -11.67
C GLY A 132 -18.60 4.70 -11.75
N THR A 133 -18.24 3.58 -11.12
CA THR A 133 -19.14 2.49 -10.78
C THR A 133 -19.12 2.19 -9.27
N THR A 134 -19.92 1.21 -8.85
CA THR A 134 -20.08 0.83 -7.44
C THR A 134 -19.98 -0.69 -7.30
N CYS A 135 -19.11 -1.16 -6.41
CA CYS A 135 -19.10 -2.55 -5.97
C CYS A 135 -18.66 -2.62 -4.50
N TYR A 136 -19.59 -2.35 -3.58
CA TYR A 136 -19.26 -2.05 -2.19
C TYR A 136 -18.34 -3.07 -1.49
N ALA A 137 -18.55 -4.37 -1.73
CA ALA A 137 -17.90 -5.42 -0.96
C ALA A 137 -17.01 -6.32 -1.82
N TRP A 138 -16.57 -5.86 -2.99
CA TRP A 138 -15.90 -6.72 -3.98
C TRP A 138 -14.62 -7.35 -3.43
N VAL A 139 -13.83 -6.60 -2.65
CA VAL A 139 -12.58 -7.09 -2.02
C VAL A 139 -12.81 -8.15 -0.92
N HIS A 140 -14.06 -8.35 -0.50
CA HIS A 140 -14.49 -9.31 0.52
C HIS A 140 -15.23 -10.52 -0.06
N GLN A 141 -15.29 -10.63 -1.38
CA GLN A 141 -15.83 -11.79 -2.09
C GLN A 141 -14.77 -12.90 -2.25
N PRO A 142 -15.15 -14.14 -2.59
CA PRO A 142 -14.18 -15.18 -2.95
C PRO A 142 -13.18 -14.69 -4.00
N ARG A 143 -11.93 -15.16 -3.93
CA ARG A 143 -10.82 -14.67 -4.76
C ARG A 143 -11.15 -14.68 -6.24
N GLU A 144 -11.81 -15.72 -6.71
CA GLU A 144 -12.23 -15.89 -8.11
C GLU A 144 -13.17 -14.77 -8.57
N LEU A 145 -14.09 -14.34 -7.69
CA LEU A 145 -15.02 -13.25 -7.98
C LEU A 145 -14.33 -11.88 -7.93
N GLN A 146 -13.29 -11.72 -7.10
CA GLN A 146 -12.45 -10.52 -7.13
C GLN A 146 -11.71 -10.40 -8.47
N GLU A 147 -11.12 -11.50 -8.96
CA GLU A 147 -10.45 -11.54 -10.26
C GLU A 147 -11.44 -11.30 -11.41
N GLN A 148 -12.64 -11.86 -11.34
CA GLN A 148 -13.70 -11.57 -12.30
C GLN A 148 -14.11 -10.08 -12.27
N THR A 149 -14.14 -9.46 -11.09
CA THR A 149 -14.42 -8.03 -10.94
C THR A 149 -13.34 -7.19 -11.63
N LEU A 150 -12.06 -7.49 -11.40
CA LEU A 150 -10.94 -6.81 -12.07
C LEU A 150 -11.00 -6.96 -13.60
N LYS A 151 -11.28 -8.16 -14.11
CA LYS A 151 -11.47 -8.39 -15.56
C LYS A 151 -12.64 -7.59 -16.14
N THR A 152 -13.75 -7.52 -15.39
CA THR A 152 -14.93 -6.75 -15.80
C THR A 152 -14.62 -5.27 -15.84
N LEU A 153 -13.93 -4.75 -14.82
CA LEU A 153 -13.51 -3.35 -14.76
C LEU A 153 -12.55 -2.98 -15.89
N ALA A 154 -11.56 -3.83 -16.17
CA ALA A 154 -10.61 -3.62 -17.27
C ALA A 154 -11.27 -3.56 -18.66
N ALA A 155 -12.41 -4.25 -18.85
CA ALA A 155 -13.18 -4.22 -20.08
C ALA A 155 -14.31 -3.15 -20.08
N SER A 156 -14.43 -2.37 -19.01
CA SER A 156 -15.47 -1.36 -18.82
C SER A 156 -14.93 0.05 -19.04
N PRO A 157 -15.80 1.06 -19.23
CA PRO A 157 -15.38 2.45 -19.37
C PRO A 157 -15.14 3.15 -18.01
N PHE A 158 -15.24 2.44 -16.88
CA PHE A 158 -15.14 3.06 -15.56
C PHE A 158 -13.70 3.36 -15.16
N ASN A 159 -13.43 4.59 -14.73
CA ASN A 159 -12.14 5.02 -14.21
C ASN A 159 -12.19 5.36 -12.71
N LYS A 160 -13.27 4.95 -12.04
CA LYS A 160 -13.40 4.97 -10.58
C LYS A 160 -14.32 3.86 -10.12
N ILE A 161 -14.00 3.26 -8.98
CA ILE A 161 -14.91 2.35 -8.29
C ILE A 161 -15.04 2.74 -6.82
N ARG A 162 -16.28 2.77 -6.31
CA ARG A 162 -16.55 2.96 -4.89
C ARG A 162 -16.71 1.62 -4.19
N PHE A 163 -15.97 1.42 -3.09
CA PHE A 163 -15.99 0.20 -2.28
C PHE A 163 -15.59 0.44 -0.83
N CYS A 164 -15.91 -0.51 0.05
CA CYS A 164 -15.76 -0.42 1.49
C CYS A 164 -14.46 -1.04 1.99
N VAL A 165 -13.80 -0.37 2.95
CA VAL A 165 -12.72 -0.99 3.74
C VAL A 165 -13.27 -2.22 4.44
N PHE A 166 -14.31 -2.06 5.26
CA PHE A 166 -14.90 -3.15 6.02
C PHE A 166 -15.87 -4.00 5.20
N PRO A 167 -16.07 -5.27 5.58
CA PRO A 167 -17.04 -6.15 4.92
C PRO A 167 -18.47 -5.63 5.07
N LYS A 168 -19.33 -5.93 4.09
CA LYS A 168 -20.72 -5.48 4.04
C LYS A 168 -21.66 -6.63 4.40
N SER A 169 -22.47 -6.45 5.43
CA SER A 169 -23.62 -7.32 5.70
C SER A 169 -24.90 -6.64 5.25
N TYR A 170 -25.61 -7.23 4.28
CA TYR A 170 -26.85 -6.67 3.74
C TYR A 170 -27.71 -7.72 3.04
N GLU A 171 -28.90 -7.31 2.58
CA GLU A 171 -29.67 -8.14 1.65
C GLU A 171 -28.82 -8.48 0.42
N TYR A 172 -28.84 -9.75 0.00
CA TYR A 172 -28.01 -10.33 -1.07
C TYR A 172 -26.49 -10.32 -0.84
N ASN A 173 -26.02 -9.92 0.35
CA ASN A 173 -24.62 -10.03 0.74
C ASN A 173 -24.51 -10.59 2.17
N LYS A 174 -24.43 -11.91 2.25
CA LYS A 174 -24.40 -12.67 3.52
C LYS A 174 -23.14 -13.51 3.69
N ASN A 175 -22.22 -13.48 2.71
CA ASN A 175 -21.01 -14.30 2.73
C ASN A 175 -20.10 -13.87 3.88
N GLU A 176 -19.39 -14.83 4.46
CA GLU A 176 -18.35 -14.52 5.44
C GLU A 176 -17.06 -14.16 4.70
N PRO A 177 -16.40 -13.04 5.04
CA PRO A 177 -15.11 -12.68 4.48
C PRO A 177 -14.03 -13.71 4.84
N GLU A 178 -13.06 -13.89 3.94
CA GLU A 178 -11.85 -14.70 4.21
C GLU A 178 -10.95 -14.05 5.26
N LEU A 179 -10.86 -12.72 5.25
CA LEU A 179 -9.96 -11.92 6.09
C LEU A 179 -10.75 -10.83 6.83
N PHE A 180 -10.27 -10.45 8.02
CA PHE A 180 -10.82 -9.37 8.83
C PHE A 180 -9.72 -8.38 9.23
N ALA A 181 -10.07 -7.11 9.39
CA ALA A 181 -9.11 -6.04 9.71
C ALA A 181 -8.40 -6.18 11.05
N PHE A 182 -9.00 -6.94 11.98
CA PHE A 182 -8.52 -7.15 13.33
C PHE A 182 -8.56 -8.64 13.69
N GLN A 183 -7.63 -9.06 14.55
CA GLN A 183 -7.60 -10.42 15.07
C GLN A 183 -8.71 -10.62 16.11
N LYS A 184 -9.18 -11.87 16.24
CA LYS A 184 -10.09 -12.23 17.33
C LYS A 184 -9.31 -12.60 18.59
N GLY A 185 -9.80 -12.15 19.74
CA GLY A 185 -9.36 -12.60 21.06
C GLY A 185 -9.84 -14.02 21.38
N ALA A 186 -9.40 -14.55 22.52
CA ALA A 186 -9.80 -15.87 22.99
C ALA A 186 -11.31 -15.99 23.28
N ASP A 187 -11.98 -14.86 23.53
CA ASP A 187 -13.43 -14.75 23.72
C ASP A 187 -14.23 -14.68 22.40
N GLY A 188 -13.54 -14.74 21.26
CA GLY A 188 -14.12 -14.68 19.92
C GLY A 188 -14.50 -13.28 19.44
N ARG A 189 -14.27 -12.23 20.25
CA ARG A 189 -14.50 -10.83 19.85
C ARG A 189 -13.29 -10.28 19.11
N PHE A 190 -13.50 -9.28 18.25
CA PHE A 190 -12.40 -8.58 17.61
C PHE A 190 -11.63 -7.74 18.63
N ASP A 191 -10.30 -7.85 18.60
CA ASP A 191 -9.38 -7.05 19.39
C ASP A 191 -8.89 -5.87 18.53
N PHE A 192 -9.48 -4.70 18.73
CA PHE A 192 -9.15 -3.49 17.98
C PHE A 192 -7.74 -2.95 18.25
N SER A 193 -7.04 -3.51 19.24
CA SER A 193 -5.62 -3.22 19.48
C SER A 193 -4.67 -4.08 18.63
N ARG A 194 -5.20 -5.07 17.91
CA ARG A 194 -4.45 -6.06 17.12
C ARG A 194 -4.96 -6.11 15.68
N PRO A 195 -4.55 -5.16 14.82
CA PRO A 195 -4.84 -5.26 13.39
C PRO A 195 -4.26 -6.56 12.81
N ASP A 196 -4.92 -7.11 11.79
CA ASP A 196 -4.42 -8.27 11.05
C ASP A 196 -3.73 -7.82 9.76
N PRO A 197 -2.39 -7.88 9.67
CA PRO A 197 -1.66 -7.45 8.48
C PRO A 197 -2.07 -8.18 7.19
N ALA A 198 -2.58 -9.42 7.28
CA ALA A 198 -3.01 -10.16 6.10
C ALA A 198 -4.18 -9.47 5.39
N PHE A 199 -5.14 -8.94 6.15
CA PHE A 199 -6.25 -8.16 5.61
C PHE A 199 -5.76 -6.88 4.92
N TRP A 200 -4.91 -6.11 5.60
CA TRP A 200 -4.43 -4.82 5.08
C TRP A 200 -3.58 -4.99 3.83
N ARG A 201 -2.67 -5.96 3.80
CA ARG A 201 -1.89 -6.31 2.62
C ARG A 201 -2.77 -6.72 1.44
N HIS A 202 -3.80 -7.52 1.68
CA HIS A 202 -4.76 -7.90 0.65
C HIS A 202 -5.52 -6.68 0.10
N PHE A 203 -6.03 -5.83 1.00
CA PHE A 203 -6.76 -4.63 0.62
C PHE A 203 -5.89 -3.67 -0.20
N GLU A 204 -4.65 -3.46 0.22
CA GLU A 204 -3.64 -2.68 -0.52
C GLU A 204 -3.37 -3.26 -1.91
N GLN A 205 -3.21 -4.58 -2.02
CA GLN A 205 -3.01 -5.24 -3.31
C GLN A 205 -4.16 -4.95 -4.26
N ARG A 206 -5.41 -4.94 -3.79
CA ARG A 206 -6.58 -4.61 -4.62
C ARG A 206 -6.64 -3.15 -5.03
N ILE A 207 -6.15 -2.22 -4.21
CA ILE A 207 -5.97 -0.83 -4.63
C ILE A 207 -4.89 -0.73 -5.72
N LEU A 208 -3.77 -1.44 -5.58
CA LEU A 208 -2.70 -1.46 -6.59
C LEU A 208 -3.16 -2.12 -7.90
N ASP A 209 -4.04 -3.12 -7.83
CA ASP A 209 -4.64 -3.73 -9.01
C ASP A 209 -5.54 -2.74 -9.75
N LEU A 210 -6.34 -1.93 -9.03
CA LEU A 210 -7.11 -0.83 -9.62
C LEU A 210 -6.21 0.25 -10.23
N GLN A 211 -5.12 0.62 -9.54
CA GLN A 211 -4.13 1.57 -10.05
C GLN A 211 -3.53 1.11 -11.38
N LYS A 212 -3.17 -0.17 -11.51
CA LYS A 212 -2.65 -0.74 -12.78
C LYS A 212 -3.66 -0.67 -13.92
N LEU A 213 -4.96 -0.59 -13.62
CA LEU A 213 -6.03 -0.45 -14.60
C LEU A 213 -6.38 1.02 -14.89
N GLY A 214 -5.72 1.99 -14.25
CA GLY A 214 -6.08 3.41 -14.35
C GLY A 214 -7.41 3.75 -13.68
N ILE A 215 -7.79 3.01 -12.63
CA ILE A 215 -9.06 3.16 -11.92
C ILE A 215 -8.82 3.74 -10.53
N GLU A 216 -9.45 4.88 -10.25
CA GLU A 216 -9.41 5.50 -8.93
C GLU A 216 -10.17 4.67 -7.88
N ALA A 217 -9.51 4.38 -6.76
CA ALA A 217 -10.11 3.70 -5.62
C ALA A 217 -10.85 4.70 -4.71
N ASP A 218 -12.17 4.80 -4.85
CA ASP A 218 -13.04 5.61 -3.97
C ASP A 218 -13.39 4.79 -2.70
N VAL A 219 -12.48 4.84 -1.74
CA VAL A 219 -12.50 4.00 -0.54
C VAL A 219 -13.42 4.60 0.54
N ILE A 220 -14.47 3.87 0.87
CA ILE A 220 -15.36 4.16 2.00
C ILE A 220 -14.72 3.61 3.28
N LEU A 221 -14.33 4.52 4.17
CA LEU A 221 -13.71 4.17 5.45
C LEU A 221 -14.70 3.56 6.46
N TRP A 222 -15.93 4.06 6.51
CA TRP A 222 -16.97 3.61 7.44
C TRP A 222 -18.35 3.54 6.77
N HIS A 223 -19.18 2.58 7.17
CA HIS A 223 -20.52 2.39 6.62
C HIS A 223 -21.45 1.61 7.57
N PRO A 224 -22.78 1.77 7.51
CA PRO A 224 -23.69 1.11 8.47
C PRO A 224 -23.99 -0.37 8.19
N TYR A 225 -23.43 -0.96 7.14
CA TYR A 225 -23.75 -2.33 6.69
C TYR A 225 -22.93 -3.38 7.44
N ASP A 226 -23.16 -3.56 8.73
CA ASP A 226 -22.26 -4.32 9.58
C ASP A 226 -22.98 -5.29 10.52
N ARG A 227 -22.31 -6.41 10.79
CA ARG A 227 -22.67 -7.37 11.84
C ARG A 227 -21.48 -7.80 12.71
N TRP A 228 -20.30 -7.27 12.42
CA TRP A 228 -19.02 -7.65 13.03
C TRP A 228 -18.57 -6.65 14.12
N GLY A 229 -19.19 -5.48 14.19
CA GLY A 229 -18.89 -4.44 15.18
C GLY A 229 -17.75 -3.52 14.75
N PHE A 230 -17.50 -3.38 13.45
CA PHE A 230 -16.53 -2.45 12.89
C PHE A 230 -17.11 -1.04 12.74
N ALA A 231 -18.40 -0.92 12.42
CA ALA A 231 -19.01 0.36 12.05
C ALA A 231 -19.80 1.06 13.15
#